data_AF-A0A7J6LMP0-F1
#
_entry.id   AF-A0A7J6LMP0-F1
#
_cell.length_a   1.000
_cell.length_b   1.000
_cell.length_c   1.000
_cell.angle_alpha   90.00
_cell.angle_beta   90.00
_cell.angle_gamma   90.00
#
_symmetry.space_group_name_H-M   'P 1'
#
loop_
_entity.id
_entity.type
_entity.pdbx_description
1 polymer ?
#
loop_
_entity_poly.entity_id
_entity_poly.type
_entity_poly.pdbx_seq_one_letter_code
_entity_poly.pdbx_strand_id
1 'polypeptide(L)'
;MHAPRYLRAPVLAAVALLLAFLFHPGYEWLSGQVLVAFTMYIEAMGLLPQLWLMRKMMDIEPITSHYVGLLVISRAVRMVFWGVLYMQGEHFLCLFLADLFHTLFCADYLYLWCKKLRTGGRLVYAL
;
A
#
# COMPACT_ATOMS: atom_id res chain seq x y z
N MET A 1 -19.53 11.54 -4.86
CA MET A 1 -19.43 10.10 -4.50
C MET A 1 -18.91 9.99 -3.07
N HIS A 2 -19.63 9.34 -2.16
CA HIS A 2 -19.12 9.07 -0.81
C HIS A 2 -18.31 7.77 -0.82
N ALA A 3 -17.14 7.78 -0.20
CA ALA A 3 -16.35 6.57 -0.03
C ALA A 3 -17.14 5.51 0.78
N PRO A 4 -17.05 4.22 0.41
CA PRO A 4 -17.60 3.13 1.18
C PRO A 4 -17.14 3.18 2.64
N ARG A 5 -18.00 2.76 3.56
CA ARG A 5 -17.73 2.87 5.01
C ARG A 5 -16.42 2.20 5.44
N TYR A 6 -16.04 1.11 4.79
CA TYR A 6 -14.81 0.36 5.09
C TYR A 6 -13.52 1.07 4.63
N LEU A 7 -13.60 2.07 3.75
CA LEU A 7 -12.44 2.87 3.30
C LEU A 7 -12.25 4.15 4.11
N ARG A 8 -13.05 4.36 5.16
CA ARG A 8 -12.92 5.56 6.00
C ARG A 8 -11.68 5.45 6.89
N ALA A 9 -10.94 6.55 7.00
CA ALA A 9 -9.73 6.66 7.81
C ALA A 9 -9.85 6.02 9.23
N PRO A 10 -10.89 6.28 10.06
CA PRO A 10 -10.98 5.66 11.39
C PRO A 10 -11.14 4.14 11.33
N VAL A 11 -11.82 3.60 10.31
CA VAL A 11 -11.97 2.16 10.15
C VAL A 11 -10.63 1.53 9.78
N LEU A 12 -9.92 2.11 8.81
CA LEU A 12 -8.60 1.63 8.40
C LEU A 12 -7.59 1.71 9.55
N ALA A 13 -7.59 2.80 10.32
CA ALA A 13 -6.72 2.96 11.48
C ALA A 13 -7.03 1.94 12.59
N ALA A 14 -8.31 1.69 12.89
CA ALA A 14 -8.70 0.69 13.86
C ALA A 14 -8.30 -0.73 13.43
N VAL A 15 -8.51 -1.07 12.15
CA VAL A 15 -8.07 -2.35 11.59
C VAL A 15 -6.55 -2.47 11.61
N ALA A 16 -5.82 -1.42 11.27
CA ALA A 16 -4.34 -1.41 11.26
C ALA A 16 -3.80 -1.66 12.67
N LEU A 17 -4.41 -0.99 13.66
CA LEU A 17 -4.02 -1.12 15.06
C LEU A 17 -4.30 -2.53 15.56
N LEU A 18 -5.48 -3.08 15.27
CA LEU A 18 -5.82 -4.46 15.62
C LEU A 18 -4.82 -5.45 15.02
N LEU A 19 -4.53 -5.33 13.71
CA LEU A 19 -3.55 -6.17 13.04
C LEU A 19 -2.16 -6.01 13.65
N ALA A 20 -1.76 -4.79 14.02
CA ALA A 20 -0.46 -4.51 14.62
C ALA A 20 -0.29 -5.17 15.99
N PHE A 21 -1.34 -5.17 16.81
CA PHE A 21 -1.33 -5.87 18.10
C PHE A 21 -1.29 -7.39 17.94
N LEU A 22 -1.97 -7.94 16.93
CA LEU A 22 -2.04 -9.39 16.71
C LEU A 22 -0.82 -9.94 15.95
N PHE A 23 -0.23 -9.14 15.07
CA PHE A 23 0.81 -9.54 14.13
C PHE A 23 1.93 -8.51 14.14
N HIS A 24 2.74 -8.47 15.18
CA HIS A 24 4.00 -7.72 15.18
C HIS A 24 5.18 -8.68 15.36
N PRO A 25 6.39 -8.33 14.89
CA PRO A 25 7.57 -9.21 15.01
C PRO A 25 8.21 -9.20 16.41
N GLY A 26 7.56 -8.58 17.41
CA GLY A 26 8.12 -8.45 18.75
C GLY A 26 7.77 -9.64 19.64
N TYR A 27 8.68 -9.98 20.56
CA TYR A 27 8.45 -11.05 21.54
C TYR A 27 7.48 -10.65 22.65
N GLU A 28 7.46 -9.36 22.99
CA GLU A 28 6.60 -8.79 24.03
C GLU A 28 5.41 -8.06 23.43
N TRP A 29 4.23 -8.27 24.04
CA TRP A 29 2.95 -7.72 23.59
C TRP A 29 2.90 -6.19 23.57
N LEU A 30 3.71 -5.54 24.41
CA LEU A 30 3.76 -4.09 24.53
C LEU A 30 5.17 -3.59 24.25
N SER A 31 5.59 -3.79 23.00
CA SER A 31 6.91 -3.39 22.49
C SER A 31 6.79 -2.34 21.39
N GLY A 32 7.89 -1.63 21.11
CA GLY A 32 7.99 -0.71 19.97
C GLY A 32 7.68 -1.37 18.61
N GLN A 33 7.77 -2.70 18.54
CA GLN A 33 7.44 -3.47 17.33
C GLN A 33 5.96 -3.39 16.95
N VAL A 34 5.05 -3.17 17.91
CA VAL A 34 3.63 -2.91 17.62
C VAL A 34 3.49 -1.61 16.83
N LEU A 35 4.24 -0.56 17.22
CA LEU A 35 4.20 0.72 16.51
C LEU A 35 4.79 0.58 15.10
N VAL A 36 5.87 -0.19 14.92
CA VAL A 36 6.43 -0.51 13.60
C VAL A 36 5.43 -1.24 12.73
N ALA A 37 4.77 -2.27 13.25
CA ALA A 37 3.73 -3.00 12.53
C ALA A 37 2.55 -2.09 12.17
N PHE A 38 2.13 -1.22 13.10
CA PHE A 38 1.06 -0.26 12.87
C PHE A 38 1.36 0.69 11.72
N THR A 39 2.56 1.28 11.67
CA THR A 39 2.93 2.19 10.58
C THR A 39 2.93 1.48 9.23
N MET A 40 3.39 0.23 9.17
CA MET A 40 3.36 -0.56 7.95
C MET A 40 1.93 -0.93 7.50
N TYR A 41 1.08 -1.37 8.43
CA TYR A 41 -0.27 -1.80 8.09
C TYR A 41 -1.18 -0.64 7.71
N ILE A 42 -1.09 0.50 8.41
CA ILE A 42 -1.87 1.67 8.04
C ILE A 42 -1.41 2.29 6.73
N GLU A 43 -0.11 2.25 6.43
CA GLU A 43 0.44 2.69 5.15
C GLU A 43 -0.06 1.79 4.01
N ALA A 44 -0.04 0.46 4.21
CA ALA A 44 -0.55 -0.50 3.24
C ALA A 44 -2.02 -0.27 2.90
N MET A 45 -2.85 0.01 3.91
CA MET A 45 -4.29 0.22 3.72
C MET A 45 -4.66 1.65 3.33
N GLY A 46 -3.84 2.63 3.71
CA GLY A 46 -4.08 4.05 3.48
C GLY A 46 -4.13 4.45 2.01
N LEU A 47 -3.56 3.62 1.12
CA LEU A 47 -3.63 3.84 -0.32
C LEU A 47 -4.96 3.39 -0.95
N LEU A 48 -5.71 2.49 -0.29
CA LEU A 48 -6.96 1.94 -0.84
C LEU A 48 -8.03 2.99 -1.16
N PRO A 49 -8.29 4.01 -0.31
CA PRO A 49 -9.27 5.06 -0.63
C PRO A 49 -8.85 5.87 -1.86
N GLN A 50 -7.55 6.13 -2.01
CA GLN A 50 -7.01 6.88 -3.14
C GLN A 50 -7.16 6.09 -4.44
N LEU A 51 -6.82 4.81 -4.45
CA LEU A 51 -7.02 3.93 -5.61
C LEU A 51 -8.50 3.80 -5.97
N TRP A 52 -9.36 3.67 -4.97
CA TRP A 52 -10.81 3.63 -5.17
C TRP A 52 -11.33 4.91 -5.84
N LEU A 53 -10.88 6.08 -5.37
CA LEU A 53 -11.26 7.36 -5.95
C LEU A 53 -10.75 7.46 -7.40
N MET A 54 -9.49 7.12 -7.64
CA MET A 54 -8.86 7.13 -8.96
C MET A 54 -9.59 6.24 -9.98
N ARG A 55 -10.05 5.06 -9.56
CA ARG A 55 -10.86 4.16 -10.40
C ARG A 55 -12.24 4.72 -10.75
N LYS A 56 -12.73 5.74 -10.04
CA LYS A 56 -14.02 6.41 -10.29
C LYS A 56 -13.90 7.71 -11.06
N MET A 57 -12.69 8.27 -11.17
CA MET A 57 -12.44 9.48 -11.94
C MET A 57 -12.31 9.13 -13.42
N MET A 58 -12.98 9.90 -14.29
CA MET A 58 -12.83 9.74 -15.74
C MET A 58 -11.45 10.22 -16.22
N ASP A 59 -10.88 11.20 -15.50
CA ASP A 59 -9.57 11.75 -15.78
C ASP A 59 -8.81 11.98 -14.47
N ILE A 60 -7.55 11.56 -14.45
CA ILE A 60 -6.68 11.66 -13.29
C ILE A 60 -5.59 12.66 -13.59
N GLU A 61 -5.47 13.66 -12.70
CA GLU A 61 -4.46 14.69 -12.81
C GLU A 61 -3.05 14.07 -12.94
N PRO A 62 -2.20 14.56 -13.87
CA PRO A 62 -0.87 14.00 -14.09
C PRO A 62 -0.02 13.97 -12.82
N ILE A 63 0.02 15.04 -12.02
CA ILE A 63 0.84 15.10 -10.80
C ILE A 63 0.40 14.06 -9.76
N THR A 64 -0.90 13.93 -9.51
CA THR A 64 -1.45 12.90 -8.62
C THR A 64 -1.12 11.49 -9.12
N SER A 65 -1.23 11.28 -10.43
CA SER A 65 -0.87 10.01 -11.06
C SER A 65 0.62 9.68 -10.88
N HIS A 66 1.54 10.64 -11.08
CA HIS A 66 2.96 10.41 -10.82
C HIS A 66 3.25 10.16 -9.34
N TYR A 67 2.65 10.93 -8.43
CA TYR A 67 2.79 10.75 -6.99
C TYR A 67 2.41 9.33 -6.55
N VAL A 68 1.21 8.85 -6.92
CA VAL A 68 0.77 7.50 -6.57
C VAL A 68 1.62 6.44 -7.27
N GLY A 69 2.04 6.67 -8.52
CA GLY A 69 2.92 5.75 -9.25
C GLY A 69 4.27 5.54 -8.55
N LEU A 70 4.91 6.62 -8.13
CA LEU A 70 6.18 6.58 -7.40
C LEU A 70 6.03 5.97 -6.01
N LEU A 71 4.91 6.24 -5.33
CA LEU A 71 4.59 5.61 -4.05
C LEU A 71 4.46 4.08 -4.18
N VAL A 72 3.80 3.58 -5.23
CA VAL A 72 3.70 2.14 -5.48
C VAL A 72 5.06 1.54 -5.85
N ILE A 73 5.87 2.24 -6.65
CA ILE A 73 7.24 1.79 -6.98
C ILE A 73 8.11 1.68 -5.73
N SER A 74 8.05 2.65 -4.81
CA SER A 74 8.87 2.60 -3.59
C SER A 74 8.57 1.35 -2.75
N ARG A 75 7.31 0.87 -2.78
CA ARG A 75 6.89 -0.38 -2.13
C ARG A 75 7.40 -1.61 -2.86
N ALA A 76 7.34 -1.62 -4.18
CA ALA A 76 7.96 -2.68 -4.99
C ALA A 76 9.48 -2.76 -4.74
N VAL A 77 10.17 -1.64 -4.57
CA VAL A 77 11.59 -1.61 -4.19
C VAL A 77 11.80 -2.15 -2.78
N ARG A 78 10.91 -1.82 -1.83
CA ARG A 78 10.99 -2.37 -0.47
C ARG A 78 10.79 -3.89 -0.41
N MET A 79 10.11 -4.49 -1.38
CA MET A 79 10.10 -5.96 -1.54
C MET A 79 11.49 -6.55 -1.77
N VAL A 80 12.38 -5.84 -2.48
CA VAL A 80 13.79 -6.27 -2.64
C VAL A 80 14.52 -6.18 -1.31
N PHE A 81 14.29 -5.13 -0.53
CA PHE A 81 14.86 -4.98 0.81
C PHE A 81 14.48 -6.17 1.72
N TRP A 82 13.22 -6.61 1.69
CA TRP A 82 12.80 -7.80 2.43
C TRP A 82 13.53 -9.08 1.98
N GLY A 83 13.76 -9.23 0.67
CA GLY A 83 14.53 -10.35 0.13
C GLY A 83 15.97 -10.36 0.64
N VAL A 84 16.62 -9.18 0.71
CA VAL A 84 17.96 -9.04 1.28
C VAL A 84 18.00 -9.40 2.76
N LEU A 85 17.06 -8.89 3.56
CA LEU A 85 16.96 -9.24 4.98
C LEU A 85 16.75 -10.74 5.20
N TYR A 86 15.91 -11.36 4.37
CA TYR A 86 15.68 -12.81 4.44
C TYR A 86 16.97 -13.59 4.21
N MET A 87 17.80 -13.19 3.24
CA MET A 87 19.11 -13.79 3.00
C MET A 87 20.10 -13.58 4.15
N GLN A 88 19.91 -12.54 4.95
CA GLN A 88 20.72 -12.24 6.14
C GLN A 88 20.24 -12.99 7.40
N GLY A 89 19.17 -13.78 7.31
CA GLY A 89 18.61 -14.55 8.43
C GLY A 89 17.56 -13.79 9.25
N GLU A 90 17.16 -12.59 8.82
CA GLU A 90 16.14 -11.79 9.48
C GLU A 90 14.77 -12.04 8.84
N HIS A 91 13.83 -12.56 9.64
CA HIS A 91 12.55 -13.07 9.12
C HIS A 91 11.34 -12.29 9.65
N PHE A 92 11.11 -11.10 9.10
CA PHE A 92 9.97 -10.24 9.42
C PHE A 92 8.74 -10.54 8.56
N LEU A 93 8.23 -11.78 8.63
CA LEU A 93 7.19 -12.28 7.72
C LEU A 93 5.90 -11.43 7.74
N CYS A 94 5.43 -10.99 8.91
CA CYS A 94 4.21 -10.19 9.00
C CYS A 94 4.34 -8.82 8.30
N LEU A 95 5.51 -8.18 8.42
CA LEU A 95 5.81 -6.91 7.78
C LEU A 95 5.98 -7.06 6.25
N PHE A 96 6.66 -8.13 5.83
CA PHE A 96 6.75 -8.51 4.42
C PHE A 96 5.37 -8.74 3.79
N LEU A 97 4.47 -9.46 4.48
CA LEU A 97 3.12 -9.73 3.98
C LEU A 97 2.31 -8.46 3.77
N ALA A 98 2.48 -7.44 4.62
CA ALA A 98 1.82 -6.15 4.42
C ALA A 98 2.26 -5.46 3.13
N ASP A 99 3.56 -5.46 2.83
CA ASP A 99 4.08 -4.91 1.58
C ASP A 99 3.69 -5.74 0.37
N LEU A 100 3.63 -7.07 0.52
CA LEU A 100 3.13 -7.96 -0.51
C LEU A 100 1.68 -7.64 -0.87
N PHE A 101 0.79 -7.58 0.14
CA PHE A 101 -0.62 -7.27 -0.09
C PHE A 101 -0.80 -5.86 -0.66
N HIS A 102 -0.08 -4.86 -0.16
CA HIS A 102 -0.09 -3.53 -0.74
C HIS A 102 0.29 -3.57 -2.23
N THR A 103 1.39 -4.26 -2.56
CA THR A 103 1.88 -4.36 -3.95
C THR A 103 0.86 -5.03 -4.86
N LEU A 104 0.24 -6.13 -4.40
CA LEU A 104 -0.80 -6.84 -5.14
C LEU A 104 -2.04 -5.98 -5.38
N PHE A 105 -2.52 -5.25 -4.36
CA PHE A 105 -3.68 -4.38 -4.48
C PHE A 105 -3.46 -3.19 -5.43
N CYS A 106 -2.19 -2.82 -5.66
CA CYS A 106 -1.80 -1.72 -6.54
C CYS A 106 -1.38 -2.17 -7.94
N ALA A 107 -1.34 -3.48 -8.21
CA ALA A 107 -0.75 -4.02 -9.44
C ALA A 107 -1.52 -3.56 -10.70
N ASP A 108 -2.85 -3.48 -10.63
CA ASP A 108 -3.69 -2.98 -11.72
C ASP A 108 -3.38 -1.51 -12.04
N TYR A 109 -3.26 -0.67 -11.00
CA TYR A 109 -2.91 0.72 -11.14
C TYR A 109 -1.50 0.88 -11.73
N LEU A 110 -0.52 0.13 -11.21
CA LEU A 110 0.86 0.20 -11.69
C LEU A 110 0.95 -0.17 -13.18
N TYR A 111 0.22 -1.20 -13.61
CA TYR A 111 0.13 -1.58 -15.01
C TYR A 111 -0.42 -0.44 -15.88
N LEU A 112 -1.55 0.16 -15.48
CA LEU A 112 -2.18 1.27 -16.22
C LEU A 112 -1.30 2.51 -16.26
N TRP A 113 -0.61 2.80 -15.15
CA TRP A 113 0.33 3.90 -15.06
C TRP A 113 1.53 3.72 -16.00
N CYS A 114 2.14 2.53 -16.02
CA CYS A 114 3.21 2.20 -16.96
C CYS A 114 2.76 2.30 -18.42
N LYS A 115 1.54 1.85 -18.74
CA LYS A 115 0.97 1.97 -20.09
C LYS A 115 0.82 3.44 -20.49
N LYS A 116 0.27 4.28 -19.60
CA LYS A 116 0.12 5.72 -19.78
C LYS A 116 1.47 6.41 -20.07
N LEU A 117 2.51 6.07 -19.32
CA LEU A 117 3.85 6.66 -19.53
C LEU A 117 4.41 6.37 -20.93
N ARG A 118 4.11 5.19 -21.49
CA ARG A 118 4.56 4.82 -22.84
C ARG A 118 3.78 5.53 -23.94
N THR A 119 2.50 5.81 -23.73
CA THR A 119 1.63 6.42 -24.74
C THR A 119 1.56 7.95 -24.65
N GLY A 120 2.07 8.55 -23.57
CA GLY A 120 2.04 10.00 -23.34
C GLY A 120 0.64 10.57 -23.05
N GLY A 121 -0.37 9.71 -22.88
CA GLY A 121 -1.77 10.10 -22.65
C GLY A 121 -2.11 10.36 -21.18
N ARG A 122 -3.38 10.68 -20.90
CA ARG A 122 -3.92 10.74 -19.53
C ARG A 122 -4.25 9.33 -19.02
N LEU A 123 -4.24 9.14 -17.69
CA LEU A 123 -4.60 7.86 -17.10
C LEU A 123 -6.12 7.76 -17.05
N VAL A 124 -6.69 6.97 -17.96
CA VAL A 124 -8.13 6.71 -18.04
C VAL A 124 -8.38 5.26 -17.67
N TYR A 125 -9.18 5.05 -16.64
CA TYR A 125 -9.79 3.75 -16.40
C TYR A 125 -10.91 3.58 -17.42
N ALA A 126 -10.65 2.85 -18.51
CA ALA A 126 -11.69 2.49 -19.46
C ALA A 126 -12.71 1.60 -18.73
N LEU A 127 -13.94 2.10 -18.58
CA LEU A 127 -15.11 1.32 -18.14
C LEU A 127 -15.65 0.49 -19.31
#